data_AF-A0A109FDG6-F1
#
_entry.id   AF-A0A109FDG6-F1
#
_cell.length_a   1.000
_cell.length_b   1.000
_cell.length_c   1.000
_cell.angle_alpha   90.00
_cell.angle_beta   90.00
_cell.angle_gamma   90.00
#
_symmetry.space_group_name_H-M   'P 1'
#
loop_
_entity.id
_entity.type
_entity.pdbx_description
1 polymer ?
#
loop_
_entity_poly.entity_id
_entity_poly.type
_entity_poly.pdbx_seq_one_letter_code
_entity_poly.pdbx_strand_id
1 'polypeptide(L)' 'MYRDPWAKREAWRKHPIFSNKAMFRNLFPGFGLGLAAFVAYVAYDETLNAAKKEHH' A
#
# COMPACT_ATOMS: atom_id res chain seq x y z
N MET A 1 -21.59 32.59 3.41
CA MET A 1 -20.88 31.40 2.87
C MET A 1 -20.62 31.63 1.39
N TYR A 2 -19.36 31.60 0.95
CA TYR A 2 -19.00 31.79 -0.45
C TYR A 2 -19.37 30.53 -1.26
N ARG A 3 -20.13 30.69 -2.35
CA ARG A 3 -20.45 29.62 -3.30
C ARG A 3 -19.70 29.93 -4.58
N ASP A 4 -18.72 29.10 -4.90
CA ASP A 4 -17.96 29.25 -6.15
C ASP A 4 -18.90 29.10 -7.37
N PRO A 5 -19.08 30.17 -8.19
CA PRO A 5 -19.97 30.12 -9.35
C PRO A 5 -19.45 29.19 -10.47
N TRP A 6 -18.16 28.85 -10.46
CA TRP A 6 -17.54 27.99 -11.47
C TRP A 6 -17.45 26.53 -11.05
N ALA A 7 -17.94 26.16 -9.87
CA ALA A 7 -17.85 24.79 -9.36
C ALA A 7 -18.43 23.74 -10.32
N LYS A 8 -19.50 24.07 -11.07
CA LYS A 8 -20.07 23.20 -12.11
C LYS A 8 -19.14 23.04 -13.31
N ARG A 9 -18.45 24.11 -13.71
CA ARG A 9 -17.47 24.10 -14.81
C ARG A 9 -16.21 23.33 -14.41
N GLU A 10 -15.82 23.38 -13.14
CA GLU A 10 -14.65 22.69 -12.60
C GLU A 10 -14.93 21.22 -12.19
N ALA A 11 -16.20 20.79 -12.24
CA ALA A 11 -16.60 19.46 -11.79
C ALA A 11 -15.94 18.33 -12.60
N TRP A 12 -15.67 18.53 -13.90
CA TRP A 12 -14.99 17.52 -14.73
C TRP A 12 -13.55 17.22 -14.26
N ARG A 13 -12.87 18.18 -13.62
CA ARG A 13 -11.51 17.99 -13.09
C ARG A 13 -11.52 17.15 -11.82
N LYS A 14 -12.62 17.13 -11.08
CA LYS A 14 -12.80 16.37 -9.84
C LYS A 14 -13.24 14.93 -10.10
N HIS A 15 -12.65 14.30 -11.12
CA HIS A 15 -12.96 12.92 -11.44
C HIS A 15 -12.38 11.99 -10.35
N PRO A 16 -13.11 10.95 -9.90
CA PRO A 16 -12.63 10.03 -8.85
C PRO A 16 -11.29 9.36 -9.16
N ILE A 17 -10.98 9.16 -10.44
CA ILE A 17 -9.69 8.62 -10.93
C ILE A 17 -8.51 9.52 -10.52
N PHE A 18 -8.70 10.84 -10.49
CA PHE A 18 -7.67 11.81 -10.12
C PHE A 18 -7.73 12.20 -8.65
N SER A 19 -8.52 11.49 -7.83
CA SER A 19 -8.56 11.75 -6.40
C SER A 19 -7.25 11.34 -5.74
N ASN A 20 -6.80 12.10 -4.73
CA ASN A 20 -5.63 11.76 -3.92
C ASN A 20 -5.72 10.32 -3.37
N LYS A 21 -6.93 9.88 -3.00
CA LYS A 21 -7.19 8.51 -2.54
C LYS A 21 -6.82 7.46 -3.60
N ALA A 22 -7.15 7.68 -4.86
CA ALA A 22 -6.79 6.78 -5.95
C ALA A 22 -5.28 6.77 -6.19
N MET A 23 -4.60 7.92 -6.09
CA MET A 23 -3.14 8.02 -6.19
C MET A 23 -2.45 7.26 -5.06
N PHE A 24 -2.87 7.44 -3.80
CA PHE A 24 -2.29 6.75 -2.65
C PHE A 24 -2.49 5.23 -2.68
N ARG A 25 -3.66 4.75 -3.13
CA ARG A 25 -3.91 3.31 -3.25
C ARG A 25 -2.95 2.62 -4.23
N ASN A 26 -2.49 3.35 -5.23
CA ASN A 26 -1.61 2.83 -6.28
C ASN A 26 -0.13 3.22 -6.08
N LEU A 27 0.22 3.83 -4.93
CA LEU A 27 1.56 4.34 -4.67
C LEU A 27 2.61 3.22 -4.59
N PHE A 28 2.23 2.06 -4.07
CA PHE A 28 3.13 0.91 -3.91
C PHE A 28 2.55 -0.36 -4.56
N PRO A 29 2.61 -0.47 -5.90
CA PRO A 29 2.18 -1.68 -6.57
C PRO A 29 3.03 -2.87 -6.08
N GLY A 30 2.36 -3.91 -5.58
CA GLY A 30 3.04 -5.13 -5.12
C GLY A 30 3.59 -5.09 -3.69
N PHE A 31 3.42 -4.00 -2.93
CA PHE A 31 3.87 -3.95 -1.53
C PHE A 31 3.28 -5.07 -0.66
N GLY A 32 1.99 -5.40 -0.86
CA GLY A 32 1.35 -6.50 -0.12
C GLY A 32 2.01 -7.85 -0.37
N LEU A 33 2.41 -8.13 -1.63
CA LEU A 33 3.10 -9.37 -1.99
C LEU A 33 4.54 -9.38 -1.44
N GLY A 34 5.26 -8.26 -1.55
CA GLY A 34 6.62 -8.13 -1.02
C GLY A 34 6.66 -8.31 0.50
N LEU A 35 5.72 -7.67 1.22
CA LEU A 35 5.60 -7.81 2.66
C LEU A 35 5.26 -9.25 3.06
N ALA A 36 4.34 -9.90 2.36
CA ALA A 36 3.99 -11.29 2.63
C ALA A 36 5.17 -12.25 2.42
N ALA A 37 5.91 -12.11 1.30
CA ALA A 37 7.09 -12.91 1.02
C ALA A 37 8.20 -12.68 2.06
N PHE A 38 8.40 -11.42 2.47
CA PHE A 38 9.37 -11.07 3.51
C PHE A 38 9.03 -11.71 4.85
N VAL A 39 7.78 -11.62 5.29
CA VAL A 39 7.32 -12.24 6.56
C VAL A 39 7.47 -13.77 6.49
N ALA A 40 7.10 -14.40 5.38
CA ALA A 40 7.27 -15.83 5.19
C ALA A 40 8.75 -16.25 5.26
N TYR A 41 9.65 -15.47 4.65
CA TYR A 41 11.08 -15.70 4.71
C TYR A 41 11.64 -15.58 6.13
N VAL A 42 11.28 -14.52 6.87
CA VAL A 42 11.74 -14.33 8.26
C VAL A 42 11.25 -15.45 9.16
N ALA A 43 9.98 -15.84 9.06
CA ALA A 43 9.45 -16.96 9.84
C ALA A 43 10.18 -18.29 9.53
N TYR A 44 10.48 -18.54 8.25
CA TYR A 44 11.26 -19.70 7.85
C TYR A 44 12.70 -19.67 8.36
N ASP A 45 13.38 -18.52 8.24
CA ASP A 45 14.75 -18.36 8.70
C ASP A 45 14.85 -18.49 10.24
N GLU A 46 13.91 -17.92 10.98
CA GLU A 46 13.87 -17.99 12.44
C GLU A 46 13.62 -19.43 12.92
N THR A 47 12.70 -20.16 12.29
CA THR A 47 12.44 -21.58 12.62
C THR A 47 13.63 -22.48 12.27
N LEU A 48 14.29 -22.26 11.14
CA LEU A 48 15.50 -23.00 10.78
C LEU A 48 16.70 -22.67 11.70
N ASN A 49 16.90 -21.41 12.03
CA ASN A 49 17.98 -20.98 12.91
C ASN A 49 17.75 -21.42 14.37
N ALA A 50 16.50 -21.50 14.81
CA ALA A 50 16.13 -22.12 16.09
C ALA A 50 16.50 -23.61 16.11
N ALA A 51 16.16 -24.36 15.05
CA ALA A 51 16.51 -25.78 14.93
C ALA A 51 18.04 -26.03 14.91
N LYS A 52 18.82 -25.13 14.30
CA LYS A 52 20.29 -25.21 14.34
C LYS A 52 20.89 -24.92 15.72
N LYS A 53 20.26 -24.06 16.52
CA LYS A 53 20.75 -23.74 17.88
C LYS A 53 20.58 -24.88 18.88
N GLU A 54 19.59 -25.76 18.71
CA GLU A 54 19.41 -26.92 19.60
C GLU A 54 20.40 -28.06 19.31
N HIS A 55 21.08 -28.05 18.16
CA HIS A 55 22.05 -29.07 17.76
C HIS A 55 23.51 -28.73 18.09
N HIS A 56 23.77 -27.66 18.87
CA HIS A 56 25.10 -27.28 19.36
C HIS A 56 25.18 -27.30 20.89
#